data_AF-A0A4U8YKW4-F1
#
_entry.id   AF-A0A4U8YKW4-F1
#
_cell.length_a   1.000
_cell.length_b   1.000
_cell.length_c   1.000
_cell.angle_alpha   90.00
_cell.angle_beta   90.00
_cell.angle_gamma   90.00
#
_symmetry.space_group_name_H-M   'P 1'
#
loop_
_entity.id
_entity.type
_entity.pdbx_description
1 polymer ?
#
loop_
_entity_poly.entity_id
_entity_poly.type
_entity_poly.pdbx_seq_one_letter_code
_entity_poly.pdbx_strand_id
1 'polypeptide(L)'
;MKLFEPKYKDEKLNRYFKQIITEDVYKPALESIEEWAGGFSERKKESDKFIKEFQISFSSSLWELYLNKAFKLLGFSIDYSKESPDFFS
;
A
#
# COMPACT_ATOMS: atom_id res chain seq x y z
N MET A 1 -7.34 -3.80 -7.16
CA MET A 1 -7.66 -3.93 -5.72
C MET A 1 -8.74 -2.90 -5.37
N LYS A 2 -9.33 -2.88 -4.17
CA LYS A 2 -10.25 -1.80 -3.74
C LYS A 2 -9.67 -1.15 -2.49
N LEU A 3 -8.66 -0.27 -2.65
CA LEU A 3 -7.91 0.29 -1.51
C LEU A 3 -8.75 1.24 -0.67
N PHE A 4 -9.49 2.09 -1.35
CA PHE A 4 -10.22 3.20 -0.76
C PHE A 4 -11.66 2.87 -0.38
N GLU A 5 -12.13 1.65 -0.63
CA GLU A 5 -13.42 1.18 -0.12
C GLU A 5 -13.26 0.73 1.36
N PRO A 6 -13.85 1.43 2.34
CA PRO A 6 -13.66 1.11 3.74
C PRO A 6 -14.23 -0.28 4.07
N LYS A 7 -13.38 -1.19 4.53
CA LYS A 7 -13.75 -2.58 4.89
C LYS A 7 -13.89 -2.77 6.41
N TYR A 8 -13.44 -1.79 7.19
CA TYR A 8 -13.44 -1.79 8.65
C TYR A 8 -14.29 -0.66 9.21
N LYS A 9 -14.72 -0.81 10.47
CA LYS A 9 -15.44 0.22 11.22
C LYS A 9 -14.60 1.50 11.33
N ASP A 10 -15.26 2.66 11.31
CA ASP A 10 -14.63 3.99 11.34
C ASP A 10 -13.59 4.16 12.47
N GLU A 11 -13.88 3.60 13.64
CA GLU A 11 -13.02 3.62 14.83
C GLU A 11 -11.66 2.95 14.61
N LYS A 12 -11.59 2.00 13.68
CA LYS A 12 -10.36 1.26 13.33
C LYS A 12 -9.62 1.88 12.15
N LEU A 13 -10.25 2.80 11.42
CA LEU A 13 -9.63 3.45 10.28
C LEU A 13 -8.63 4.50 10.74
N ASN A 14 -7.51 4.58 10.04
CA ASN A 14 -6.53 5.62 10.28
C ASN A 14 -7.12 7.00 9.98
N ARG A 15 -6.80 8.02 10.78
CA ARG A 15 -7.24 9.40 10.54
C ARG A 15 -6.86 9.91 9.16
N TYR A 16 -5.65 9.59 8.69
CA TYR A 16 -5.15 10.04 7.40
C TYR A 16 -5.83 9.29 6.26
N PHE A 17 -6.09 7.99 6.43
CA PHE A 17 -6.90 7.23 5.48
C PHE A 17 -8.27 7.88 5.30
N LYS A 18 -8.95 8.24 6.39
CA LYS A 18 -10.25 8.95 6.34
C LYS A 18 -10.14 10.30 5.64
N GLN A 19 -9.08 11.04 5.92
CA GLN A 19 -8.85 12.34 5.31
C GLN A 19 -8.70 12.25 3.78
N ILE A 20 -7.85 11.34 3.30
CA ILE A 20 -7.55 11.24 1.87
C ILE A 20 -8.75 10.75 1.04
N ILE A 21 -9.65 9.96 1.61
CA ILE A 21 -10.85 9.48 0.89
C ILE A 21 -12.02 10.47 0.95
N THR A 22 -11.97 11.46 1.87
CA THR A 22 -13.06 12.42 2.09
C THR A 22 -12.78 13.75 1.41
N GLU A 23 -11.53 14.21 1.40
CA GLU A 23 -11.18 15.50 0.83
C GLU A 23 -10.81 15.38 -0.65
N ASP A 24 -11.57 16.07 -1.50
CA ASP A 24 -11.41 16.08 -2.96
C ASP A 24 -10.02 16.53 -3.44
N VAL A 25 -9.30 17.30 -2.63
CA VAL A 25 -7.95 17.78 -2.94
C VAL A 25 -6.96 16.62 -3.13
N TYR A 26 -7.24 15.45 -2.55
CA TYR A 26 -6.38 14.28 -2.66
C TYR A 26 -6.75 13.35 -3.82
N LYS A 27 -7.83 13.59 -4.58
CA LYS A 27 -8.26 12.74 -5.71
C LYS A 27 -7.12 12.39 -6.69
N PRO A 28 -6.27 13.33 -7.14
CA PRO A 28 -5.16 12.99 -8.04
C PRO A 28 -4.13 12.03 -7.41
N ALA A 29 -3.93 12.14 -6.09
CA ALA A 29 -3.05 11.24 -5.35
C ALA A 29 -3.67 9.84 -5.21
N LEU A 30 -5.00 9.75 -5.01
CA LEU A 30 -5.71 8.47 -4.98
C LEU A 30 -5.56 7.70 -6.29
N GLU A 31 -5.70 8.39 -7.43
CA GLU A 31 -5.52 7.80 -8.77
C GLU A 31 -4.11 7.23 -8.94
N SER A 32 -3.08 7.99 -8.51
CA SER A 32 -1.69 7.54 -8.54
C SER A 32 -1.48 6.30 -7.67
N ILE A 33 -2.05 6.28 -6.46
CA ILE A 33 -1.94 5.16 -5.52
C ILE A 33 -2.66 3.90 -6.05
N GLU A 34 -3.85 4.03 -6.66
CA GLU A 34 -4.54 2.90 -7.31
C GLU A 34 -3.68 2.33 -8.46
N GLU A 35 -3.05 3.18 -9.27
CA GLU A 35 -2.15 2.73 -10.34
C GLU A 35 -1.00 1.89 -9.77
N TRP A 36 -0.38 2.34 -8.67
CA TRP A 36 0.73 1.62 -8.03
C TRP A 36 0.26 0.29 -7.43
N ALA A 37 -0.95 0.27 -6.86
CA ALA A 37 -1.57 -0.92 -6.29
C ALA A 37 -1.93 -1.98 -7.34
N GLY A 38 -2.18 -1.56 -8.59
CA GLY A 38 -2.42 -2.47 -9.71
C GLY A 38 -1.33 -3.55 -9.83
N GLY A 39 -0.06 -3.18 -9.58
CA GLY A 39 1.09 -4.09 -9.63
C GLY A 39 1.24 -5.04 -8.43
N PHE A 40 0.38 -4.95 -7.41
CA PHE A 40 0.32 -5.86 -6.25
C PHE A 40 -0.78 -6.93 -6.38
N SER A 41 -1.63 -6.82 -7.41
CA SER A 41 -2.84 -7.64 -7.58
C SER A 41 -2.58 -9.12 -7.90
N GLU A 42 -1.34 -9.51 -8.18
CA GLU A 42 -1.00 -10.87 -8.58
C GLU A 42 -1.07 -11.90 -7.43
N ARG A 43 -1.06 -11.44 -6.16
CA ARG A 43 -1.09 -12.32 -4.97
C ARG A 43 -2.31 -12.06 -4.08
N LYS A 44 -3.45 -12.65 -4.44
CA LYS A 44 -4.78 -12.43 -3.79
C LYS A 44 -4.80 -12.52 -2.26
N LYS A 45 -4.06 -13.47 -1.65
CA LYS A 45 -4.00 -13.61 -0.17
C LYS A 45 -3.22 -12.47 0.50
N GLU A 46 -2.20 -11.96 -0.15
CA GLU A 46 -1.41 -10.82 0.35
C GLU A 46 -2.18 -9.51 0.18
N SER A 47 -2.99 -9.41 -0.88
CA SER A 47 -3.84 -8.23 -1.12
C SER A 47 -4.79 -7.93 0.04
N ASP A 48 -5.46 -8.93 0.63
CA ASP A 48 -6.38 -8.70 1.76
C ASP A 48 -5.66 -8.24 3.04
N LYS A 49 -4.45 -8.78 3.30
CA LYS A 49 -3.62 -8.34 4.44
C LYS A 49 -3.14 -6.92 4.23
N PHE A 50 -2.70 -6.59 3.02
CA PHE A 50 -2.25 -5.25 2.66
C PHE A 50 -3.39 -4.22 2.76
N ILE A 51 -4.61 -4.53 2.28
CA ILE A 51 -5.79 -3.66 2.45
C ILE A 51 -6.03 -3.35 3.94
N LYS A 52 -5.93 -4.36 4.82
CA LYS A 52 -6.06 -4.16 6.26
C LYS A 52 -5.02 -3.18 6.80
N GLU A 53 -3.76 -3.38 6.45
CA GLU A 53 -2.67 -2.52 6.91
C GLU A 53 -2.77 -1.11 6.31
N PHE A 54 -3.21 -0.98 5.06
CA PHE A 54 -3.51 0.29 4.40
C PHE A 54 -4.60 1.08 5.10
N GLN A 55 -5.70 0.43 5.50
CA GLN A 55 -6.82 1.14 6.13
C GLN A 55 -6.59 1.46 7.61
N ILE A 56 -5.85 0.64 8.34
CA ILE A 56 -5.64 0.78 9.80
C ILE A 56 -4.34 1.53 10.13
N SER A 57 -3.21 1.13 9.54
CA SER A 57 -1.89 1.72 9.82
C SER A 57 -1.59 2.88 8.86
N PHE A 58 -2.01 2.76 7.60
CA PHE A 58 -1.91 3.74 6.51
C PHE A 58 -0.49 4.20 6.16
N SER A 59 0.23 4.87 7.07
CA SER A 59 1.52 5.48 6.78
C SER A 59 2.57 4.47 6.31
N SER A 60 2.70 3.33 7.02
CA SER A 60 3.70 2.31 6.70
C SER A 60 3.45 1.65 5.33
N SER A 61 2.19 1.30 5.07
CA SER A 61 1.74 0.65 3.84
C SER A 61 1.77 1.60 2.64
N LEU A 62 1.53 2.90 2.84
CA LEU A 62 1.72 3.92 1.82
C LEU A 62 3.20 4.04 1.42
N TRP A 63 4.13 4.11 2.38
CA TRP A 63 5.56 4.15 2.10
C TRP A 63 6.04 2.88 1.39
N GLU A 64 5.57 1.71 1.81
CA GLU A 64 5.88 0.45 1.16
C GLU A 64 5.44 0.45 -0.32
N LEU A 65 4.24 0.95 -0.60
CA LEU A 65 3.71 1.06 -1.96
C LEU A 65 4.53 2.03 -2.81
N TYR A 66 4.85 3.20 -2.25
CA TYR A 66 5.68 4.21 -2.90
C TYR A 66 7.08 3.67 -3.22
N LEU A 67 7.74 3.03 -2.27
CA LEU A 67 9.06 2.43 -2.45
C LEU A 67 9.03 1.34 -3.52
N ASN A 68 8.02 0.47 -3.51
CA ASN A 68 7.85 -0.55 -4.55
C ASN A 68 7.74 0.06 -5.95
N LYS A 69 6.93 1.12 -6.12
CA LYS A 69 6.82 1.81 -7.40
C LYS A 69 8.13 2.49 -7.79
N ALA A 70 8.79 3.17 -6.86
CA ALA A 70 10.06 3.85 -7.09
C ALA A 70 11.15 2.86 -7.54
N PHE A 71 11.30 1.72 -6.86
CA PHE A 71 12.26 0.68 -7.26
C PHE A 71 11.96 0.10 -8.64
N LYS A 72 10.67 -0.16 -8.96
CA LYS A 72 10.27 -0.61 -10.30
C LYS A 72 10.59 0.42 -11.38
N LEU A 73 10.33 1.70 -11.14
CA LEU A 73 10.63 2.79 -12.09
C LEU A 73 12.14 2.98 -12.32
N LEU A 74 12.95 2.75 -11.29
CA LEU A 74 14.40 2.81 -11.36
C LEU A 74 15.03 1.59 -12.06
N GLY A 75 14.22 0.66 -12.57
CA GLY A 75 14.69 -0.51 -13.32
C GLY A 75 15.27 -1.63 -12.46
N PHE A 76 15.08 -1.58 -11.14
CA PHE A 76 15.48 -2.67 -10.26
C PHE A 76 14.48 -3.82 -10.37
N SER A 77 14.94 -5.03 -10.69
CA SER A 77 14.14 -6.23 -10.43
C SER A 77 14.17 -6.48 -8.93
N ILE A 78 13.05 -6.26 -8.25
CA ILE A 78 12.90 -6.65 -6.84
C ILE A 78 12.92 -8.18 -6.81
N ASP A 79 14.10 -8.73 -6.53
CA ASP A 79 14.28 -10.16 -6.33
C ASP A 79 13.77 -10.51 -4.93
N TYR A 80 12.54 -11.01 -4.85
CA TYR A 80 11.93 -11.47 -3.61
C TYR A 80 12.51 -12.82 -3.12
N SER A 81 13.61 -13.32 -3.72
CA SER A 81 14.20 -14.63 -3.36
C SER A 81 15.02 -14.63 -2.06
N LYS A 82 15.22 -13.50 -1.38
CA LYS A 82 15.96 -13.44 -0.12
C LYS A 82 15.07 -13.05 1.06
N GLU A 83 14.47 -14.05 1.68
CA GLU A 83 13.96 -13.95 3.04
C GLU A 83 15.16 -13.86 4.01
N SER A 84 15.30 -12.70 4.66
CA SER A 84 16.23 -12.40 5.76
C SER A 84 17.64 -11.87 5.40
N PRO A 85 18.09 -10.77 6.04
CA PRO A 85 19.51 -10.44 6.08
C PRO A 85 20.24 -11.47 6.98
N ASP A 86 21.36 -11.99 6.50
CA ASP A 86 22.30 -12.80 7.27
C ASP A 86 22.95 -11.94 8.35
N PHE A 87 22.29 -11.80 9.50
CA PHE A 87 22.97 -11.41 10.73
C PHE A 87 23.41 -12.67 11.46
N PHE A 88 24.53 -13.25 11.04
CA PHE A 88 25.39 -14.02 11.93
C PHE A 88 26.40 -13.06 12.54
N SER A 89 26.20 -12.72 13.81
CA SER A 89 27.22 -12.18 14.72
C SER A 89 27.12 -12.93 16.04
#